data_AF-A0AAV0YI97-F1
#
_entry.id   AF-A0AAV0YI97-F1
#
_cell.length_a   1.000
_cell.length_b   1.000
_cell.length_c   1.000
_cell.angle_alpha   90.00
_cell.angle_beta   90.00
_cell.angle_gamma   90.00
#
_symmetry.space_group_name_H-M   'P 1'
#
loop_
_entity.id
_entity.type
_entity.pdbx_description
1 polymer ?
#
loop_
_entity_poly.entity_id
_entity_poly.type
_entity_poly.pdbx_seq_one_letter_code
_entity_poly.pdbx_strand_id
1 'polypeptide(L)'
;MSEINVLRQSPLPSGSSAASTPPSGSSAASTPLWFIGSLHSPLVHRQSPLPSGSSAVSTPLWFIGSLHSPLVHRFYTNTPPLFPLLSIALDFVRLDSQFFSIIGSIVVVKVNMKARYPKEEHVPREFINLTNSSDFTKVYNMLMLIKMKSNEKTYWEAIGSTYNKQLCIYVCCMINEISSEFLTSVITALDAIGIKPDLYPSKTYYPTNVEGNTYVCPTDNKLRIELFSDNHARGLSKLFDWPTILVIFGCCILVLFNKFTTEENYKTFMTNSIAQLRERARCDPDVNLDIPFDFKEANAIKTMIGPCSMLCNDSICFLLKHMNCQNSGIGLVCQYLGNELAWLDMHHLVLMNDLLIAPQSPVLGDPRVLREVESLSQAIAKVSSHSYPQFYMFMVSNLERLETEPSMFPTLIAVAQVLERGDNNVTNLESSSTKAANLSIVQSLVTLHQTTFPPNRSRTSGVSLIKQEKRRII
;
A
#
# COMPACT_ATOMS: atom_id res chain seq x y z
N MET A 1 -42.83 -40.23 -21.26
CA MET A 1 -43.87 -40.62 -20.29
C MET A 1 -43.64 -39.75 -19.06
N SER A 2 -44.41 -38.72 -18.72
CA SER A 2 -45.81 -38.38 -19.00
C SER A 2 -45.99 -36.85 -18.90
N GLU A 3 -46.85 -36.33 -19.78
CA GLU A 3 -47.26 -34.93 -19.95
C GLU A 3 -48.19 -34.45 -18.82
N ILE A 4 -48.19 -33.13 -18.54
CA ILE A 4 -49.41 -32.40 -18.16
C ILE A 4 -49.42 -31.05 -18.90
N ASN A 5 -50.38 -30.94 -19.82
CA ASN A 5 -50.92 -29.72 -20.42
C ASN A 5 -51.93 -29.07 -19.47
N VAL A 6 -51.97 -27.73 -19.36
CA VAL A 6 -53.22 -26.95 -19.26
C VAL A 6 -53.05 -25.56 -19.89
N LEU A 7 -53.88 -25.30 -20.91
CA LEU A 7 -54.17 -24.03 -21.56
C LEU A 7 -54.99 -23.08 -20.67
N ARG A 8 -54.80 -21.75 -20.78
CA ARG A 8 -55.92 -20.83 -21.10
C ARG A 8 -55.49 -19.43 -21.54
N GLN A 9 -56.34 -18.90 -22.42
CA GLN A 9 -56.23 -17.74 -23.31
C GLN A 9 -56.55 -16.38 -22.66
N SER A 10 -56.10 -15.33 -23.33
CA SER A 10 -56.41 -13.88 -23.21
C SER A 10 -57.91 -13.54 -23.38
N PRO A 11 -58.34 -12.28 -23.13
CA PRO A 11 -58.29 -11.26 -24.20
C PRO A 11 -58.06 -9.79 -23.78
N LEU A 12 -57.68 -8.99 -24.80
CA LEU A 12 -57.69 -7.52 -24.87
C LEU A 12 -59.07 -6.89 -24.59
N PRO A 13 -59.12 -5.55 -24.38
CA PRO A 13 -59.67 -4.74 -25.45
C PRO A 13 -58.89 -3.44 -25.80
N SER A 14 -59.28 -2.96 -26.96
CA SER A 14 -58.87 -1.87 -27.85
C SER A 14 -59.31 -0.44 -27.46
N GLY A 15 -58.64 0.56 -28.04
CA GLY A 15 -59.17 1.90 -28.36
C GLY A 15 -58.05 2.97 -28.40
N SER A 16 -57.54 3.44 -29.55
CA SER A 16 -58.01 4.60 -30.38
C SER A 16 -58.12 5.91 -29.57
N SER A 17 -57.61 7.11 -29.91
CA SER A 17 -57.23 7.71 -31.20
C SER A 17 -56.68 9.15 -30.98
N ALA A 18 -55.93 9.64 -31.98
CA ALA A 18 -55.94 11.01 -32.53
C ALA A 18 -55.22 12.20 -31.83
N ALA A 19 -54.21 12.70 -32.56
CA ALA A 19 -54.07 14.05 -33.12
C ALA A 19 -53.54 15.25 -32.28
N SER A 20 -52.39 15.75 -32.78
CA SER A 20 -52.08 17.14 -33.19
C SER A 20 -51.63 18.23 -32.21
N THR A 21 -50.35 18.59 -32.41
CA THR A 21 -49.69 19.93 -32.55
C THR A 21 -49.13 20.71 -31.33
N PRO A 22 -48.02 21.45 -31.55
CA PRO A 22 -47.09 22.01 -30.54
C PRO A 22 -47.39 23.52 -30.28
N PRO A 23 -46.72 24.28 -29.37
CA PRO A 23 -45.28 24.66 -29.42
C PRO A 23 -44.61 24.72 -28.01
N SER A 24 -43.30 24.80 -27.86
CA SER A 24 -42.59 26.09 -27.75
C SER A 24 -41.13 25.84 -27.38
N GLY A 25 -40.23 26.58 -28.03
CA GLY A 25 -38.79 26.53 -27.77
C GLY A 25 -38.45 27.05 -26.38
N SER A 26 -37.54 26.35 -25.72
CA SER A 26 -36.78 26.87 -24.60
C SER A 26 -35.31 26.82 -24.96
N SER A 27 -34.71 28.00 -25.00
CA SER A 27 -33.29 28.26 -25.18
C SER A 27 -32.50 27.55 -24.09
N ALA A 28 -31.72 26.54 -24.48
CA ALA A 28 -30.69 25.95 -23.63
C ALA A 28 -29.58 26.98 -23.43
N ALA A 29 -29.62 27.65 -22.28
CA ALA A 29 -28.50 28.44 -21.79
C ALA A 29 -27.34 27.48 -21.49
N SER A 30 -26.29 27.58 -22.32
CA SER A 30 -25.01 26.95 -22.08
C SER A 30 -24.44 27.46 -20.75
N THR A 31 -24.39 26.58 -19.75
CA THR A 31 -23.67 26.83 -18.50
C THR A 31 -22.19 26.54 -18.76
N PRO A 32 -21.27 27.47 -18.48
CA PRO A 32 -19.86 27.23 -18.70
C PRO A 32 -19.36 26.16 -17.71
N LEU A 33 -18.72 25.12 -18.24
CA LEU A 33 -17.99 24.11 -17.47
C LEU A 33 -16.88 24.79 -16.66
N TRP A 34 -16.80 24.47 -15.37
CA TRP A 34 -15.72 24.91 -14.49
C TRP A 34 -14.41 24.22 -14.85
N PHE A 35 -13.35 25.00 -15.08
CA PHE A 35 -12.00 24.50 -15.33
C PHE A 35 -11.34 24.03 -14.03
N ILE A 36 -10.93 22.76 -13.98
CA ILE A 36 -10.00 22.26 -12.96
C ILE A 36 -8.59 22.57 -13.46
N GLY A 37 -7.90 23.48 -12.76
CA GLY A 37 -6.51 23.81 -13.02
C GLY A 37 -5.59 22.59 -12.85
N SER A 38 -4.72 22.38 -13.83
CA SER A 38 -3.70 21.34 -13.87
C SER A 38 -2.74 21.43 -12.67
N LEU A 39 -2.51 20.31 -11.99
CA LEU A 39 -1.45 20.15 -11.00
C LEU A 39 -0.09 20.08 -11.73
N HIS A 40 0.74 21.11 -11.59
CA HIS A 40 2.03 21.22 -12.28
C HIS A 40 3.17 20.47 -11.56
N SER A 41 3.96 19.75 -12.36
CA SER A 41 5.31 19.23 -12.11
C SER A 41 6.36 20.35 -11.85
N PRO A 42 7.59 20.03 -11.36
CA PRO A 42 8.43 21.02 -10.68
C PRO A 42 9.21 21.96 -11.62
N LEU A 43 9.39 23.19 -11.15
CA LEU A 43 10.13 24.29 -11.76
C LEU A 43 11.62 23.97 -11.94
N VAL A 44 12.06 23.91 -13.20
CA VAL A 44 13.48 24.06 -13.56
C VAL A 44 13.78 25.56 -13.62
N HIS A 45 14.60 26.04 -12.70
CA HIS A 45 15.02 27.44 -12.64
C HIS A 45 16.06 27.70 -13.75
N ARG A 46 15.64 28.30 -14.88
CA ARG A 46 16.56 28.85 -15.88
C ARG A 46 16.47 30.37 -15.81
N GLN A 47 17.51 31.01 -15.29
CA GLN A 47 17.62 32.48 -15.26
C GLN A 47 18.17 32.98 -16.60
N SER A 48 17.45 33.92 -17.21
CA SER A 48 18.03 34.91 -18.14
C SER A 48 17.07 36.10 -18.31
N PRO A 49 17.57 37.32 -18.58
CA PRO A 49 16.94 38.58 -18.18
C PRO A 49 15.91 39.12 -19.18
N LEU A 50 14.92 39.82 -18.64
CA LEU A 50 13.91 40.62 -19.35
C LEU A 50 14.51 41.85 -20.05
N PRO A 51 13.81 42.35 -21.08
CA PRO A 51 13.52 43.77 -21.13
C PRO A 51 12.01 44.06 -21.14
N SER A 52 11.73 45.20 -20.55
CA SER A 52 10.47 45.89 -20.30
C SER A 52 9.66 46.30 -21.54
N GLY A 53 8.33 46.23 -21.43
CA GLY A 53 7.39 46.89 -22.36
C GLY A 53 5.95 46.75 -21.88
N SER A 54 5.33 47.88 -21.55
CA SER A 54 4.01 48.05 -20.93
C SER A 54 2.85 48.00 -21.93
N SER A 55 1.73 47.39 -21.55
CA SER A 55 0.38 47.96 -21.78
C SER A 55 -0.67 47.19 -20.98
N ALA A 56 -1.37 47.88 -20.10
CA ALA A 56 -2.41 47.37 -19.22
C ALA A 56 -3.74 47.18 -19.97
N VAL A 57 -4.37 46.02 -19.77
CA VAL A 57 -5.82 45.83 -19.93
C VAL A 57 -6.30 45.14 -18.65
N SER A 58 -7.17 45.84 -17.93
CA SER A 58 -7.76 45.40 -16.65
C SER A 58 -8.99 44.54 -16.92
N THR A 59 -8.93 43.27 -16.54
CA THR A 59 -10.11 42.42 -16.30
C THR A 59 -10.05 41.89 -14.86
N PRO A 60 -11.16 41.89 -14.11
CA PRO A 60 -11.16 41.44 -12.72
C PRO A 60 -11.11 39.91 -12.69
N LEU A 61 -9.96 39.35 -12.31
CA LEU A 61 -9.81 37.93 -12.01
C LEU A 61 -10.05 37.71 -10.51
N TRP A 62 -11.14 37.02 -10.16
CA TRP A 62 -11.33 36.52 -8.80
C TRP A 62 -10.64 35.16 -8.67
N PHE A 63 -9.53 35.13 -7.95
CA PHE A 63 -8.87 33.90 -7.50
C PHE A 63 -9.42 33.49 -6.13
N ILE A 64 -9.98 32.28 -6.02
CA ILE A 64 -10.02 31.55 -4.75
C ILE A 64 -8.86 30.56 -4.79
N GLY A 65 -7.70 31.00 -4.30
CA GLY A 65 -6.56 30.12 -4.05
C GLY A 65 -6.71 29.45 -2.69
N SER A 66 -6.92 28.14 -2.68
CA SER A 66 -6.67 27.33 -1.49
C SER A 66 -5.15 27.09 -1.41
N LEU A 67 -4.47 27.96 -0.68
CA LEU A 67 -3.06 27.78 -0.32
C LEU A 67 -2.99 26.91 0.94
N HIS A 68 -2.66 25.64 0.77
CA HIS A 68 -2.03 24.87 1.85
C HIS A 68 -0.66 24.38 1.36
N SER A 69 0.32 25.27 1.47
CA SER A 69 1.73 24.87 1.66
C SER A 69 1.96 24.66 3.15
N PRO A 70 2.59 23.55 3.60
CA PRO A 70 3.24 23.55 4.88
C PRO A 70 4.58 24.30 4.73
N LEU A 71 4.54 25.61 4.93
CA LEU A 71 5.74 26.39 5.23
C LEU A 71 6.23 25.98 6.63
N VAL A 72 7.24 25.12 6.68
CA VAL A 72 8.00 24.85 7.91
C VAL A 72 8.86 26.08 8.19
N HIS A 73 8.34 26.97 9.03
CA HIS A 73 9.12 28.06 9.64
C HIS A 73 10.17 27.47 10.58
N ARG A 74 11.45 27.47 10.17
CA ARG A 74 12.59 27.30 11.07
C ARG A 74 12.81 28.60 11.84
N PHE A 75 12.50 28.62 13.13
CA PHE A 75 13.06 29.62 14.03
C PHE A 75 14.48 29.20 14.42
N TYR A 76 15.48 29.96 13.98
CA TYR A 76 16.80 29.97 14.60
C TYR A 76 16.73 30.88 15.83
N THR A 77 17.06 30.34 17.00
CA THR A 77 17.58 31.15 18.11
C THR A 77 18.97 30.64 18.47
N ASN A 78 19.88 31.59 18.58
CA ASN A 78 21.32 31.42 18.72
C ASN A 78 21.72 31.09 20.16
N THR A 79 22.48 30.00 20.36
CA THR A 79 23.55 29.89 21.37
C THR A 79 24.57 28.82 20.93
N PRO A 80 25.91 29.06 20.99
CA PRO A 80 26.96 28.16 20.48
C PRO A 80 27.61 27.33 21.64
N PRO A 81 28.60 26.43 21.42
CA PRO A 81 28.43 25.00 21.68
C PRO A 81 29.36 24.41 22.76
N LEU A 82 29.03 23.23 23.28
CA LEU A 82 30.00 22.33 23.90
C LEU A 82 29.71 20.85 23.51
N PHE A 83 30.75 20.19 23.00
CA PHE A 83 30.94 18.76 22.67
C PHE A 83 30.36 18.18 21.36
N PRO A 84 31.23 17.80 20.40
CA PRO A 84 30.88 16.95 19.26
C PRO A 84 31.58 15.58 19.37
N LEU A 85 30.93 14.54 19.94
CA LEU A 85 31.33 13.13 19.73
C LEU A 85 30.18 12.10 19.81
N LEU A 86 28.91 12.52 19.93
CA LEU A 86 27.78 11.59 20.09
C LEU A 86 26.79 11.53 18.90
N SER A 87 27.08 12.22 17.79
CA SER A 87 26.09 12.37 16.71
C SER A 87 26.14 11.30 15.62
N ILE A 88 27.16 10.44 15.58
CA ILE A 88 27.32 9.42 14.53
C ILE A 88 26.79 8.03 14.97
N ALA A 89 26.59 7.82 16.27
CA ALA A 89 26.05 6.55 16.80
C ALA A 89 24.51 6.53 16.91
N LEU A 90 23.82 7.68 16.83
CA LEU A 90 22.37 7.76 17.05
C LEU A 90 21.52 7.52 15.80
N ASP A 91 22.09 7.60 14.60
CA ASP A 91 21.37 7.31 13.35
C ASP A 91 21.20 5.80 13.08
N PHE A 92 21.97 4.95 13.78
CA PHE A 92 21.80 3.48 13.75
C PHE A 92 20.82 2.94 14.81
N VAL A 93 20.43 3.77 15.78
CA VAL A 93 19.71 3.33 17.00
C VAL A 93 18.25 3.81 17.02
N ARG A 94 17.75 4.42 15.93
CA ARG A 94 16.37 4.91 15.86
C ARG A 94 15.33 3.89 15.39
N LEU A 95 15.68 2.60 15.41
CA LEU A 95 14.77 1.50 15.10
C LEU A 95 14.33 0.86 16.41
N ASP A 96 13.05 1.03 16.69
CA ASP A 96 12.24 0.37 17.73
C ASP A 96 12.06 1.16 19.05
N SER A 97 10.95 1.92 19.12
CA SER A 97 10.51 2.60 20.34
C SER A 97 10.16 1.62 21.47
N GLN A 98 9.87 0.36 21.16
CA GLN A 98 9.65 -0.68 22.18
C GLN A 98 10.95 -1.14 22.81
N PHE A 99 12.04 -1.15 22.04
CA PHE A 99 13.36 -1.43 22.58
C PHE A 99 13.78 -0.36 23.60
N PHE A 100 13.51 0.92 23.34
CA PHE A 100 13.68 1.98 24.34
C PHE A 100 12.69 1.91 25.50
N SER A 101 11.49 1.36 25.32
CA SER A 101 10.55 1.11 26.43
C SER A 101 11.07 0.01 27.36
N ILE A 102 11.59 -1.08 26.81
CA ILE A 102 12.19 -2.20 27.56
C ILE A 102 13.47 -1.74 28.26
N ILE A 103 14.38 -1.07 27.53
CA ILE A 103 15.61 -0.55 28.13
C ILE A 103 15.33 0.59 29.10
N GLY A 104 14.40 1.48 28.79
CA GLY A 104 13.93 2.53 29.68
C GLY A 104 13.38 1.94 30.98
N SER A 105 12.59 0.87 30.91
CA SER A 105 12.08 0.16 32.09
C SER A 105 13.20 -0.49 32.89
N ILE A 106 14.18 -1.13 32.23
CA ILE A 106 15.35 -1.75 32.88
C ILE A 106 16.27 -0.68 33.54
N VAL A 107 16.46 0.46 32.89
CA VAL A 107 17.29 1.58 33.39
C VAL A 107 16.59 2.33 34.53
N VAL A 108 15.27 2.54 34.44
CA VAL A 108 14.46 3.16 35.51
C VAL A 108 14.44 2.29 36.77
N VAL A 109 14.38 0.96 36.64
CA VAL A 109 14.52 0.02 37.76
C VAL A 109 15.87 0.21 38.48
N LYS A 110 16.97 0.41 37.74
CA LYS A 110 18.31 0.65 38.30
C LYS A 110 18.45 1.97 39.05
N VAL A 111 17.86 3.05 38.53
CA VAL A 111 17.90 4.38 39.17
C VAL A 111 17.07 4.40 40.46
N ASN A 112 15.90 3.76 40.46
CA ASN A 112 15.02 3.71 41.62
C ASN A 112 15.57 2.81 42.75
N MET A 113 16.30 1.74 42.42
CA MET A 113 17.02 0.90 43.40
C MET A 113 18.16 1.65 44.10
N LYS A 114 18.88 2.53 43.38
CA LYS A 114 19.98 3.32 43.96
C LYS A 114 19.51 4.46 44.86
N ALA A 115 18.26 4.91 44.69
CA ALA A 115 17.65 5.97 45.49
C ALA A 115 17.02 5.48 46.80
N ARG A 116 16.72 4.17 46.94
CA ARG A 116 16.00 3.62 48.12
C ARG A 116 16.86 2.84 49.13
N TYR A 117 18.15 2.59 48.85
CA TYR A 117 19.02 1.85 49.78
C TYR A 117 20.39 2.51 49.92
N PRO A 118 20.68 3.17 51.07
CA PRO A 118 22.04 3.48 51.45
C PRO A 118 22.63 2.31 52.25
N LYS A 119 23.73 1.74 51.74
CA LYS A 119 24.71 0.88 52.44
C LYS A 119 24.18 -0.43 53.02
N GLU A 120 24.46 -1.55 52.35
CA GLU A 120 25.30 -2.65 52.87
C GLU A 120 25.28 -3.88 51.94
N GLU A 121 26.22 -4.77 52.19
CA GLU A 121 26.86 -5.73 51.31
C GLU A 121 25.99 -6.95 50.93
N HIS A 122 26.37 -7.57 49.80
CA HIS A 122 25.89 -8.85 49.24
C HIS A 122 24.63 -8.82 48.38
N VAL A 123 24.76 -8.17 47.21
CA VAL A 123 23.96 -8.51 46.02
C VAL A 123 24.75 -9.55 45.19
N PRO A 124 24.13 -10.64 44.69
CA PRO A 124 24.79 -11.61 43.81
C PRO A 124 25.37 -10.94 42.56
N ARG A 125 26.66 -11.18 42.29
CA ARG A 125 27.49 -10.50 41.29
C ARG A 125 27.21 -10.85 39.81
N GLU A 126 26.06 -11.44 39.47
CA GLU A 126 25.75 -11.85 38.10
C GLU A 126 24.61 -11.08 37.45
N PHE A 127 24.37 -9.83 37.86
CA PHE A 127 23.57 -8.92 37.04
C PHE A 127 24.46 -8.30 35.96
N ILE A 128 24.22 -8.69 34.71
CA ILE A 128 24.89 -8.15 33.51
C ILE A 128 24.74 -6.62 33.56
N ASN A 129 25.85 -5.94 33.80
CA ASN A 129 25.91 -4.50 33.87
C ASN A 129 25.83 -3.96 32.43
N LEU A 130 24.63 -3.79 31.88
CA LEU A 130 24.33 -3.30 30.51
C LEU A 130 24.78 -1.84 30.26
N THR A 131 25.74 -1.32 31.02
CA THR A 131 26.31 0.02 30.83
C THR A 131 27.33 0.06 29.70
N ASN A 132 27.85 -1.10 29.28
CA ASN A 132 28.84 -1.19 28.22
C ASN A 132 28.13 -1.43 26.88
N SER A 133 28.46 -0.60 25.87
CA SER A 133 27.94 -0.72 24.50
C SER A 133 28.11 -2.13 23.91
N SER A 134 29.14 -2.87 24.31
CA SER A 134 29.37 -4.26 23.89
C SER A 134 28.30 -5.24 24.38
N ASP A 135 27.76 -5.04 25.59
CA ASP A 135 26.77 -5.96 26.16
C ASP A 135 25.37 -5.69 25.58
N PHE A 136 25.10 -4.44 25.21
CA PHE A 136 23.92 -4.07 24.43
C PHE A 136 23.91 -4.76 23.06
N THR A 137 25.03 -4.72 22.33
CA THR A 137 25.15 -5.40 21.02
C THR A 137 24.94 -6.90 21.15
N LYS A 138 25.45 -7.54 22.23
CA LYS A 138 25.21 -8.96 22.49
C LYS A 138 23.74 -9.27 22.72
N VAL A 139 23.04 -8.50 23.56
CA VAL A 139 21.60 -8.69 23.83
C VAL A 139 20.78 -8.47 22.56
N TYR A 140 21.07 -7.43 21.79
CA TYR A 140 20.41 -7.17 20.52
C TYR A 140 20.62 -8.33 19.53
N ASN A 141 21.86 -8.79 19.35
CA ASN A 141 22.16 -9.92 18.47
C ASN A 141 21.47 -11.21 18.93
N MET A 142 21.38 -11.45 20.24
CA MET A 142 20.67 -12.59 20.79
C MET A 142 19.16 -12.52 20.52
N LEU A 143 18.54 -11.36 20.71
CA LEU A 143 17.12 -11.14 20.41
C LEU A 143 16.83 -11.29 18.91
N MET A 144 17.68 -10.74 18.05
CA MET A 144 17.59 -10.91 16.60
C MET A 144 17.71 -12.38 16.21
N LEU A 145 18.63 -13.13 16.82
CA LEU A 145 18.77 -14.57 16.57
C LEU A 145 17.52 -15.35 17.02
N ILE A 146 16.91 -14.99 18.14
CA ILE A 146 15.65 -15.60 18.60
C ILE A 146 14.52 -15.32 17.61
N LYS A 147 14.38 -14.07 17.14
CA LYS A 147 13.41 -13.71 16.10
C LYS A 147 13.66 -14.46 14.79
N MET A 148 14.92 -14.58 14.38
CA MET A 148 15.31 -15.32 13.16
C MET A 148 14.90 -16.78 13.23
N LYS A 149 15.21 -17.47 14.33
CA LYS A 149 14.83 -18.88 14.54
C LYS A 149 13.32 -19.06 14.58
N SER A 150 12.61 -18.12 15.18
CA SER A 150 11.14 -18.10 15.19
C SER A 150 10.59 -18.01 13.77
N ASN A 151 11.09 -17.06 12.97
CA ASN A 151 10.67 -16.88 11.57
C ASN A 151 11.02 -18.08 10.69
N GLU A 152 12.21 -18.66 10.83
CA GLU A 152 12.62 -19.86 10.09
C GLU A 152 11.63 -21.00 10.34
N LYS A 153 11.30 -21.27 11.61
CA LYS A 153 10.31 -22.29 11.96
C LYS A 153 8.94 -22.00 11.35
N THR A 154 8.44 -20.78 11.52
CA THR A 154 7.15 -20.34 10.97
C THR A 154 7.10 -20.48 9.44
N TYR A 155 8.20 -20.18 8.75
CA TYR A 155 8.28 -20.30 7.30
C TYR A 155 8.18 -21.75 6.83
N TRP A 156 8.96 -22.66 7.41
CA TRP A 156 8.93 -24.07 7.02
C TRP A 156 7.58 -24.73 7.32
N GLU A 157 6.96 -24.35 8.43
CA GLU A 157 5.61 -24.80 8.73
C GLU A 157 4.57 -24.21 7.76
N ALA A 158 4.77 -22.98 7.26
CA ALA A 158 3.93 -22.38 6.23
C ALA A 158 3.99 -23.18 4.93
N ILE A 159 5.19 -23.51 4.45
CA ILE A 159 5.39 -24.30 3.22
C ILE A 159 4.82 -25.71 3.36
N GLY A 160 4.88 -26.30 4.56
CA GLY A 160 4.33 -27.63 4.82
C GLY A 160 2.82 -27.67 5.08
N SER A 161 2.16 -26.50 5.18
CA SER A 161 0.78 -26.41 5.66
C SER A 161 -0.22 -26.75 4.56
N THR A 162 -0.95 -27.87 4.72
CA THR A 162 -2.07 -28.22 3.84
C THR A 162 -3.38 -27.50 4.17
N TYR A 163 -3.42 -26.76 5.30
CA TYR A 163 -4.62 -26.07 5.78
C TYR A 163 -4.52 -24.55 5.64
N ASN A 164 -5.41 -23.95 4.85
CA ASN A 164 -5.40 -22.51 4.56
C ASN A 164 -5.45 -21.62 5.83
N LYS A 165 -6.19 -22.03 6.87
CA LYS A 165 -6.23 -21.30 8.16
C LYS A 165 -4.87 -21.28 8.86
N GLN A 166 -4.20 -22.43 8.86
CA GLN A 166 -2.89 -22.58 9.48
C GLN A 166 -1.82 -21.79 8.69
N LEU A 167 -1.89 -21.83 7.36
CA LEU A 167 -1.08 -20.97 6.49
C LEU A 167 -1.24 -19.48 6.82
N CYS A 168 -2.49 -19.01 7.00
CA CYS A 168 -2.75 -17.62 7.38
C CYS A 168 -2.15 -17.25 8.74
N ILE A 169 -2.19 -18.17 9.72
CA ILE A 169 -1.51 -17.98 11.01
C ILE A 169 -0.02 -17.72 10.79
N TYR A 170 0.65 -18.55 9.98
CA TYR A 170 2.08 -18.40 9.73
C TYR A 170 2.45 -17.11 9.00
N VAL A 171 1.67 -16.72 7.99
CA VAL A 171 1.87 -15.44 7.30
C VAL A 171 1.73 -14.26 8.25
N CYS A 172 0.68 -14.26 9.08
CA CYS A 172 0.47 -13.26 10.11
C CYS A 172 1.63 -13.19 11.12
N CYS A 173 2.20 -14.33 11.49
CA CYS A 173 3.36 -14.38 12.37
C CYS A 173 4.61 -13.79 11.72
N MET A 174 4.88 -14.14 10.46
CA MET A 174 6.02 -13.57 9.72
C MET A 174 5.91 -12.05 9.59
N ILE A 175 4.69 -11.52 9.38
CA ILE A 175 4.44 -10.06 9.36
C ILE A 175 4.68 -9.45 10.75
N ASN A 176 4.13 -10.04 11.81
CA ASN A 176 4.24 -9.52 13.18
C ASN A 176 5.66 -9.59 13.77
N GLU A 177 6.48 -10.56 13.36
CA GLU A 177 7.87 -10.66 13.83
C GLU A 177 8.76 -9.51 13.31
N ILE A 178 8.41 -8.91 12.17
CA ILE A 178 9.09 -7.71 11.66
C ILE A 178 8.81 -6.50 12.54
N SER A 179 7.56 -6.34 12.97
CA SER A 179 7.13 -5.22 13.81
C SER A 179 5.93 -5.59 14.65
N SER A 180 6.02 -5.32 15.95
CA SER A 180 4.92 -5.51 16.89
C SER A 180 3.77 -4.51 16.69
N GLU A 181 3.96 -3.50 15.84
CA GLU A 181 2.89 -2.60 15.38
C GLU A 181 1.77 -3.37 14.66
N PHE A 182 2.08 -4.54 14.09
CA PHE A 182 1.09 -5.40 13.42
C PHE A 182 0.25 -6.26 14.37
N LEU A 183 0.59 -6.33 15.66
CA LEU A 183 -0.02 -7.31 16.56
C LEU A 183 -1.54 -7.21 16.58
N THR A 184 -2.06 -6.00 16.77
CA THR A 184 -3.50 -5.75 16.85
C THR A 184 -4.19 -6.10 15.53
N SER A 185 -3.63 -5.69 14.38
CA SER A 185 -4.22 -6.00 13.07
C SER A 185 -4.13 -7.47 12.69
N VAL A 186 -3.05 -8.15 13.06
CA VAL A 186 -2.91 -9.59 12.92
C VAL A 186 -3.97 -10.35 13.72
N ILE A 187 -4.18 -9.98 14.99
CA ILE A 187 -5.22 -10.58 15.84
C ILE A 187 -6.59 -10.41 15.20
N THR A 188 -6.92 -9.19 14.74
CA THR A 188 -8.19 -8.91 14.08
C THR A 188 -8.36 -9.67 12.76
N ALA A 189 -7.30 -9.79 11.96
CA ALA A 189 -7.34 -10.55 10.71
C ALA A 189 -7.58 -12.05 10.98
N LEU A 190 -6.95 -12.62 12.00
CA LEU A 190 -7.15 -14.01 12.41
C LEU A 190 -8.55 -14.25 12.99
N ASP A 191 -9.06 -13.34 13.83
CA ASP A 191 -10.41 -13.45 14.40
C ASP A 191 -11.48 -13.41 13.30
N ALA A 192 -11.30 -12.58 12.27
CA ALA A 192 -12.20 -12.50 11.12
C ALA A 192 -12.34 -13.82 10.33
N ILE A 193 -11.34 -14.71 10.41
CA ILE A 193 -11.39 -16.05 9.80
C ILE A 193 -11.72 -17.15 10.81
N GLY A 194 -12.21 -16.77 11.99
CA GLY A 194 -12.62 -17.65 13.07
C GLY A 194 -11.46 -18.33 13.79
N ILE A 195 -10.29 -17.70 13.81
CA ILE A 195 -9.13 -18.12 14.60
C ILE A 195 -9.01 -17.15 15.75
N LYS A 196 -9.28 -17.61 16.97
CA LYS A 196 -9.05 -16.81 18.18
C LYS A 196 -7.64 -17.12 18.66
N PRO A 197 -6.63 -16.29 18.34
CA PRO A 197 -5.33 -16.49 18.93
C PRO A 197 -5.49 -16.37 20.45
N ASP A 198 -5.06 -17.40 21.16
CA ASP A 198 -5.01 -17.36 22.61
C ASP A 198 -3.96 -16.33 23.02
N LEU A 199 -4.42 -15.09 23.21
CA LEU A 199 -3.67 -14.05 23.90
C LEU A 199 -3.70 -14.38 25.38
N TYR A 200 -3.04 -15.47 25.76
CA TYR A 200 -2.62 -15.56 27.13
C TYR A 200 -1.59 -14.45 27.32
N PRO A 201 -1.86 -13.41 28.14
CA PRO A 201 -0.76 -12.63 28.67
C PRO A 201 0.15 -13.69 29.27
N SER A 202 1.38 -13.79 28.76
CA SER A 202 2.35 -14.75 29.24
C SER A 202 2.26 -14.74 30.76
N LYS A 203 1.66 -15.79 31.34
CA LYS A 203 1.82 -16.07 32.76
C LYS A 203 3.27 -16.48 32.80
N THR A 204 4.17 -15.51 32.87
CA THR A 204 5.54 -15.71 33.27
C THR A 204 5.41 -16.47 34.57
N TYR A 205 5.72 -17.76 34.50
CA TYR A 205 5.80 -18.64 35.63
C TYR A 205 6.99 -18.12 36.43
N TYR A 206 6.74 -17.13 37.28
CA TYR A 206 7.73 -16.71 38.25
C TYR A 206 7.83 -17.87 39.25
N PRO A 207 9.02 -18.42 39.52
CA PRO A 207 9.21 -19.13 40.77
C PRO A 207 8.88 -18.11 41.87
N THR A 208 7.79 -18.36 42.60
CA THR A 208 7.46 -17.61 43.81
C THR A 208 8.63 -17.76 44.78
N ASN A 209 9.52 -16.77 44.78
CA ASN A 209 10.33 -16.50 45.97
C ASN A 209 9.45 -15.70 46.91
N VAL A 210 9.30 -16.29 48.10
CA VAL A 210 8.64 -15.74 49.27
C VAL A 210 9.18 -14.32 49.52
N GLU A 211 8.29 -13.40 49.89
CA GLU A 211 8.54 -11.97 50.20
C GLU A 211 8.34 -10.94 49.06
N GLY A 212 7.11 -10.93 48.54
CA GLY A 212 6.23 -9.76 48.63
C GLY A 212 6.78 -8.41 48.17
N ASN A 213 6.86 -8.20 46.85
CA ASN A 213 6.47 -6.95 46.18
C ASN A 213 6.51 -7.15 44.65
N THR A 214 5.32 -7.29 44.04
CA THR A 214 5.16 -7.58 42.62
C THR A 214 4.88 -6.31 41.83
N TYR A 215 5.80 -5.90 40.96
CA TYR A 215 5.52 -4.90 39.92
C TYR A 215 5.30 -5.62 38.59
N VAL A 216 4.13 -5.40 38.00
CA VAL A 216 3.71 -5.92 36.69
C VAL A 216 4.23 -4.98 35.61
N CYS A 217 5.07 -5.48 34.68
CA CYS A 217 5.35 -4.79 33.42
C CYS A 217 4.61 -5.56 32.30
N PRO A 218 3.50 -5.04 31.76
CA PRO A 218 2.75 -5.70 30.70
C PRO A 218 3.33 -5.27 29.34
N THR A 219 4.37 -5.95 28.85
CA THR A 219 4.92 -5.63 27.51
C THR A 219 5.03 -6.79 26.54
N ASP A 220 4.83 -8.04 26.95
CA ASP A 220 4.95 -9.18 26.03
C ASP A 220 3.60 -9.89 25.79
N ASN A 221 2.72 -9.23 25.03
CA ASN A 221 1.64 -9.92 24.33
C ASN A 221 2.22 -10.61 23.08
N LYS A 222 3.12 -11.58 23.29
CA LYS A 222 3.57 -12.40 22.17
C LYS A 222 2.44 -13.36 21.81
N LEU A 223 2.02 -13.38 20.54
CA LEU A 223 1.11 -14.39 20.02
C LEU A 223 1.79 -15.75 20.21
N ARG A 224 1.47 -16.44 21.30
CA ARG A 224 2.10 -17.71 21.65
C ARG A 224 1.33 -18.79 20.92
N ILE A 225 1.59 -18.94 19.64
CA ILE A 225 1.21 -20.17 18.96
C ILE A 225 2.17 -21.20 19.51
N GLU A 226 1.64 -22.17 20.24
CA GLU A 226 2.37 -23.38 20.60
C GLU A 226 2.66 -24.16 19.31
N LEU A 227 3.66 -23.68 18.56
CA LEU A 227 4.14 -24.34 17.36
C LEU A 227 4.78 -25.66 17.81
N PHE A 228 4.21 -26.78 17.36
CA PHE A 228 4.58 -28.14 17.75
C PHE A 228 6.11 -28.42 17.67
N SER A 229 6.55 -29.40 18.45
CA SER A 229 7.90 -29.63 18.99
C SER A 229 9.01 -30.16 18.03
N ASP A 230 10.12 -29.41 17.98
CA ASP A 230 11.58 -29.72 18.10
C ASP A 230 12.37 -30.82 17.34
N ASN A 231 11.83 -31.59 16.37
CA ASN A 231 12.65 -32.69 15.81
C ASN A 231 13.36 -32.48 14.44
N HIS A 232 13.25 -31.32 13.76
CA HIS A 232 13.85 -31.14 12.41
C HIS A 232 14.88 -29.99 12.23
N ALA A 233 15.15 -29.17 13.26
CA ALA A 233 15.84 -27.88 13.08
C ALA A 233 17.39 -27.91 13.10
N ARG A 234 18.06 -29.07 12.93
CA ARG A 234 19.52 -29.16 13.17
C ARG A 234 20.44 -28.92 11.96
N GLY A 235 19.90 -28.64 10.76
CA GLY A 235 20.72 -28.47 9.54
C GLY A 235 20.55 -27.16 8.76
N LEU A 236 19.50 -26.37 9.02
CA LEU A 236 19.05 -25.29 8.11
C LEU A 236 19.30 -23.86 8.62
N SER A 237 19.78 -23.70 9.86
CA SER A 237 20.01 -22.40 10.53
C SER A 237 20.92 -21.42 9.78
N LYS A 238 21.62 -21.83 8.70
CA LYS A 238 22.42 -20.93 7.86
C LYS A 238 21.61 -20.22 6.77
N LEU A 239 20.39 -20.66 6.47
CA LEU A 239 19.58 -20.11 5.37
C LEU A 239 18.75 -18.88 5.77
N PHE A 240 18.51 -18.64 7.06
CA PHE A 240 17.61 -17.57 7.53
C PHE A 240 18.38 -16.43 8.18
N ASP A 241 19.01 -15.60 7.35
CA ASP A 241 19.56 -14.31 7.77
C ASP A 241 18.50 -13.20 7.73
N TRP A 242 18.85 -12.01 8.25
CA TRP A 242 17.93 -10.87 8.27
C TRP A 242 17.48 -10.43 6.86
N PRO A 243 18.38 -10.33 5.86
CA PRO A 243 17.97 -10.13 4.47
C PRO A 243 16.89 -11.10 3.99
N THR A 244 17.05 -12.41 4.22
CA THR A 244 16.09 -13.43 3.79
C THR A 244 14.72 -13.24 4.44
N ILE A 245 14.70 -12.90 5.74
CA ILE A 245 13.46 -12.56 6.46
C ILE A 245 12.75 -11.36 5.85
N LEU A 246 13.50 -10.32 5.44
CA LEU A 246 12.92 -9.15 4.78
C LEU A 246 12.34 -9.49 3.40
N VAL A 247 12.97 -10.39 2.64
CA VAL A 247 12.42 -10.86 1.36
C VAL A 247 11.11 -11.60 1.57
N ILE A 248 11.05 -12.50 2.55
CA ILE A 248 9.83 -13.25 2.88
C ILE A 248 8.72 -12.30 3.34
N PHE A 249 9.05 -11.32 4.19
CA PHE A 249 8.12 -10.25 4.56
C PHE A 249 7.58 -9.54 3.32
N GLY A 250 8.45 -9.15 2.38
CA GLY A 250 8.04 -8.54 1.13
C GLY A 250 7.09 -9.42 0.32
N CYS A 251 7.36 -10.73 0.24
CA CYS A 251 6.47 -11.69 -0.41
C CYS A 251 5.09 -11.77 0.28
N CYS A 252 5.04 -11.81 1.61
CA CYS A 252 3.79 -11.80 2.37
C CYS A 252 2.95 -10.55 2.05
N ILE A 253 3.58 -9.37 2.04
CA ILE A 253 2.92 -8.10 1.68
C ILE A 253 2.42 -8.14 0.24
N LEU A 254 3.24 -8.56 -0.73
CA LEU A 254 2.82 -8.64 -2.13
C LEU A 254 1.62 -9.57 -2.33
N VAL A 255 1.61 -10.73 -1.68
CA VAL A 255 0.49 -11.69 -1.74
C VAL A 255 -0.77 -11.11 -1.11
N LEU A 256 -0.65 -10.37 0.00
CA LEU A 256 -1.78 -9.73 0.67
C LEU A 256 -2.54 -8.78 -0.28
N PHE A 257 -1.80 -7.98 -1.06
CA PHE A 257 -2.38 -6.93 -1.89
C PHE A 257 -2.66 -7.34 -3.34
N ASN A 258 -1.78 -8.11 -4.00
CA ASN A 258 -1.88 -8.35 -5.44
C ASN A 258 -2.96 -9.36 -5.82
N LYS A 259 -3.72 -9.07 -6.88
CA LYS A 259 -4.71 -10.00 -7.46
C LYS A 259 -4.03 -10.80 -8.57
N PHE A 260 -3.98 -12.11 -8.41
CA PHE A 260 -3.42 -13.00 -9.42
C PHE A 260 -4.55 -13.70 -10.19
N THR A 261 -4.54 -13.59 -11.51
CA THR A 261 -5.58 -14.17 -12.37
C THR A 261 -5.21 -15.56 -12.86
N THR A 262 -3.92 -15.83 -13.05
CA THR A 262 -3.40 -17.10 -13.54
C THR A 262 -2.13 -17.49 -12.79
N GLU A 263 -1.86 -18.79 -12.74
CA GLU A 263 -0.64 -19.34 -12.12
C GLU A 263 0.63 -18.88 -12.82
N GLU A 264 0.61 -18.77 -14.16
CA GLU A 264 1.75 -18.27 -14.95
C GLU A 264 2.07 -16.80 -14.63
N ASN A 265 1.04 -15.95 -14.54
CA ASN A 265 1.21 -14.55 -14.16
C ASN A 265 1.75 -14.43 -12.73
N TYR A 266 1.23 -15.25 -11.80
CA TYR A 266 1.73 -15.31 -10.43
C TYR A 266 3.20 -15.70 -10.37
N LYS A 267 3.58 -16.81 -11.01
CA LYS A 267 4.95 -17.32 -11.00
C LYS A 267 5.93 -16.31 -11.59
N THR A 268 5.58 -15.71 -12.72
CA THR A 268 6.40 -14.68 -13.37
C THR A 268 6.56 -13.45 -12.47
N PHE A 269 5.46 -12.95 -11.92
CA PHE A 269 5.47 -11.79 -11.03
C PHE A 269 6.30 -12.03 -9.75
N MET A 270 6.08 -13.16 -9.08
CA MET A 270 6.78 -13.48 -7.84
C MET A 270 8.27 -13.76 -8.07
N THR A 271 8.64 -14.44 -9.16
CA THR A 271 10.05 -14.67 -9.51
C THR A 271 10.78 -13.33 -9.67
N ASN A 272 10.20 -12.41 -10.44
CA ASN A 272 10.78 -11.08 -10.64
C ASN A 272 10.82 -10.27 -9.33
N SER A 273 9.76 -10.35 -8.53
CA SER A 273 9.67 -9.64 -7.26
C SER A 273 10.68 -10.14 -6.24
N ILE A 274 10.88 -11.46 -6.14
CA ILE A 274 11.89 -12.05 -5.25
C ILE A 274 13.29 -11.62 -5.67
N ALA A 275 13.60 -11.60 -6.97
CA ALA A 275 14.90 -11.13 -7.45
C ALA A 275 15.16 -9.67 -7.04
N GLN A 276 14.17 -8.78 -7.24
CA GLN A 276 14.26 -7.38 -6.82
C GLN A 276 14.36 -7.22 -5.29
N LEU A 277 13.54 -7.95 -4.54
CA LEU A 277 13.57 -7.93 -3.07
C LEU A 277 14.92 -8.41 -2.54
N ARG A 278 15.50 -9.47 -3.10
CA ARG A 278 16.83 -9.99 -2.72
C ARG A 278 17.92 -8.95 -2.93
N GLU A 279 17.92 -8.28 -4.09
CA GLU A 279 18.86 -7.21 -4.38
C GLU A 279 18.75 -6.07 -3.35
N ARG A 280 17.53 -5.64 -3.03
CA ARG A 280 17.28 -4.53 -2.08
C ARG A 280 17.56 -4.90 -0.64
N ALA A 281 17.26 -6.13 -0.23
CA ALA A 281 17.56 -6.65 1.09
C ALA A 281 19.05 -6.95 1.28
N ARG A 282 19.84 -6.94 0.20
CA ARG A 282 21.25 -7.37 0.16
C ARG A 282 21.41 -8.83 0.58
N CYS A 283 20.50 -9.69 0.11
CA CYS A 283 20.64 -11.14 0.25
C CYS A 283 21.87 -11.60 -0.53
N ASP A 284 22.55 -12.61 0.01
CA ASP A 284 23.61 -13.31 -0.70
C ASP A 284 23.07 -13.89 -2.03
N PRO A 285 23.72 -13.62 -3.19
CA PRO A 285 23.30 -14.18 -4.47
C PRO A 285 23.29 -15.73 -4.49
N ASP A 286 24.12 -16.38 -3.67
CA ASP A 286 24.23 -17.84 -3.61
C ASP A 286 23.08 -18.48 -2.82
N VAL A 287 22.34 -17.71 -2.02
CA VAL A 287 21.16 -18.21 -1.30
C VAL A 287 20.00 -18.38 -2.28
N ASN A 288 19.73 -19.63 -2.68
CA ASN A 288 18.55 -19.90 -3.49
C ASN A 288 17.29 -19.81 -2.62
N LEU A 289 16.52 -18.74 -2.81
CA LEU A 289 15.21 -18.55 -2.19
C LEU A 289 14.13 -18.78 -3.24
N ASP A 290 13.38 -19.86 -3.09
CA ASP A 290 12.25 -20.18 -3.96
C ASP A 290 10.99 -19.39 -3.59
N ILE A 291 9.97 -19.44 -4.45
CA ILE A 291 8.68 -18.79 -4.21
C ILE A 291 8.06 -19.39 -2.94
N PRO A 292 7.74 -18.58 -1.92
CA PRO A 292 7.37 -19.09 -0.60
C PRO A 292 5.97 -19.72 -0.53
N PHE A 293 5.10 -19.40 -1.49
CA PHE A 293 3.73 -19.87 -1.55
C PHE A 293 3.43 -20.30 -2.99
N ASP A 294 2.64 -21.35 -3.19
CA ASP A 294 2.11 -21.65 -4.52
C ASP A 294 0.94 -20.70 -4.87
N PHE A 295 0.44 -20.80 -6.10
CA PHE A 295 -0.67 -19.96 -6.56
C PHE A 295 -1.97 -20.15 -5.75
N LYS A 296 -2.27 -21.37 -5.29
CA LYS A 296 -3.47 -21.67 -4.51
C LYS A 296 -3.35 -21.12 -3.10
N GLU A 297 -2.19 -21.30 -2.49
CA GLU A 297 -1.82 -20.78 -1.18
C GLU A 297 -1.86 -19.24 -1.16
N ALA A 298 -1.25 -18.60 -2.15
CA ALA A 298 -1.28 -17.15 -2.30
C ALA A 298 -2.72 -16.62 -2.41
N ASN A 299 -3.57 -17.27 -3.20
CA ASN A 299 -4.98 -16.91 -3.30
C ASN A 299 -5.75 -17.16 -2.01
N ALA A 300 -5.43 -18.22 -1.26
CA ALA A 300 -6.04 -18.49 0.03
C ALA A 300 -5.68 -17.40 1.05
N ILE A 301 -4.39 -17.05 1.18
CA ILE A 301 -3.90 -15.95 2.03
C ILE A 301 -4.64 -14.66 1.68
N LYS A 302 -4.62 -14.28 0.40
CA LYS A 302 -5.28 -13.08 -0.09
C LYS A 302 -6.78 -13.06 0.21
N THR A 303 -7.48 -14.17 0.03
CA THR A 303 -8.94 -14.23 0.23
C THR A 303 -9.32 -14.23 1.70
N MET A 304 -8.51 -14.85 2.55
CA MET A 304 -8.83 -15.04 3.96
C MET A 304 -8.42 -13.84 4.82
N ILE A 305 -7.19 -13.35 4.68
CA ILE A 305 -6.69 -12.24 5.51
C ILE A 305 -6.53 -10.93 4.74
N GLY A 306 -6.45 -10.96 3.41
CA GLY A 306 -6.37 -9.74 2.58
C GLY A 306 -7.56 -8.78 2.67
N PRO A 307 -8.80 -9.22 2.96
CA PRO A 307 -9.91 -8.29 3.18
C PRO A 307 -9.85 -7.53 4.52
N CYS A 308 -8.93 -7.89 5.43
CA CYS A 308 -8.80 -7.19 6.72
C CYS A 308 -8.24 -5.78 6.51
N SER A 309 -9.12 -4.77 6.51
CA SER A 309 -8.75 -3.37 6.30
C SER A 309 -7.72 -2.86 7.31
N MET A 310 -7.77 -3.33 8.56
CA MET A 310 -6.82 -2.91 9.60
C MET A 310 -5.41 -3.42 9.31
N LEU A 311 -5.26 -4.69 8.89
CA LEU A 311 -3.96 -5.25 8.50
C LEU A 311 -3.40 -4.57 7.25
N CYS A 312 -4.25 -4.31 6.26
CA CYS A 312 -3.85 -3.57 5.07
C CYS A 312 -3.41 -2.14 5.41
N ASN A 313 -4.17 -1.42 6.23
CA ASN A 313 -3.85 -0.05 6.64
C ASN A 313 -2.54 0.01 7.45
N ASP A 314 -2.37 -0.86 8.45
CA ASP A 314 -1.13 -0.95 9.23
C ASP A 314 0.06 -1.29 8.33
N SER A 315 -0.13 -2.16 7.33
CA SER A 315 0.92 -2.49 6.36
C SER A 315 1.34 -1.27 5.55
N ILE A 316 0.39 -0.51 4.99
CA ILE A 316 0.71 0.71 4.23
C ILE A 316 1.36 1.76 5.14
N CYS A 317 0.84 1.97 6.36
CA CYS A 317 1.44 2.89 7.33
C CYS A 317 2.88 2.49 7.69
N PHE A 318 3.13 1.20 7.89
CA PHE A 318 4.45 0.66 8.15
C PHE A 318 5.41 0.90 6.98
N LEU A 319 4.96 0.66 5.74
CA LEU A 319 5.75 0.95 4.55
C LEU A 319 6.09 2.44 4.49
N LEU A 320 5.11 3.34 4.57
CA LEU A 320 5.29 4.79 4.53
C LEU A 320 6.30 5.30 5.56
N LYS A 321 6.24 4.77 6.78
CA LYS A 321 7.17 5.10 7.86
C LYS A 321 8.62 4.75 7.52
N HIS A 322 8.86 3.65 6.80
CA HIS A 322 10.20 3.12 6.55
C HIS A 322 10.73 3.37 5.13
N MET A 323 9.90 3.78 4.17
CA MET A 323 10.33 4.05 2.78
C MET A 323 11.44 5.11 2.67
N ASN A 324 11.49 6.06 3.60
CA ASN A 324 12.51 7.11 3.63
C ASN A 324 13.83 6.68 4.30
N CYS A 325 13.91 5.46 4.84
CA CYS A 325 15.09 4.94 5.51
C CYS A 325 16.06 4.29 4.52
N GLN A 326 16.61 5.06 3.57
CA GLN A 326 17.46 4.54 2.47
C GLN A 326 18.71 3.78 2.94
N ASN A 327 19.17 4.03 4.17
CA ASN A 327 20.35 3.39 4.74
C ASN A 327 20.08 2.01 5.34
N SER A 328 18.82 1.59 5.50
CA SER A 328 18.46 0.29 6.04
C SER A 328 17.94 -0.66 4.96
N GLY A 329 18.27 -1.95 5.06
CA GLY A 329 17.75 -2.97 4.14
C GLY A 329 16.22 -3.01 4.13
N ILE A 330 15.60 -2.82 5.31
CA ILE A 330 14.14 -2.72 5.42
C ILE A 330 13.58 -1.50 4.67
N GLY A 331 14.25 -0.35 4.71
CA GLY A 331 13.80 0.84 3.99
C GLY A 331 13.82 0.66 2.48
N LEU A 332 14.85 0.01 1.94
CA LEU A 332 14.94 -0.32 0.50
C LEU A 332 13.86 -1.32 0.07
N VAL A 333 13.57 -2.32 0.92
CA VAL A 333 12.46 -3.27 0.71
C VAL A 333 11.12 -2.54 0.76
N CYS A 334 10.88 -1.71 1.78
CA CYS A 334 9.65 -0.93 1.89
C CYS A 334 9.46 0.04 0.72
N GLN A 335 10.54 0.65 0.21
CA GLN A 335 10.49 1.52 -0.97
C GLN A 335 10.08 0.73 -2.22
N TYR A 336 10.63 -0.48 -2.41
CA TYR A 336 10.21 -1.34 -3.51
C TYR A 336 8.72 -1.69 -3.41
N LEU A 337 8.29 -2.18 -2.25
CA LEU A 337 6.89 -2.54 -1.99
C LEU A 337 5.95 -1.35 -2.18
N GLY A 338 6.31 -0.17 -1.65
CA GLY A 338 5.51 1.03 -1.81
C GLY A 338 5.32 1.44 -3.27
N ASN A 339 6.35 1.29 -4.10
CA ASN A 339 6.26 1.56 -5.54
C ASN A 339 5.39 0.52 -6.27
N GLU A 340 5.50 -0.77 -5.93
CA GLU A 340 4.69 -1.82 -6.54
C GLU A 340 3.20 -1.71 -6.15
N LEU A 341 2.92 -1.28 -4.92
CA LEU A 341 1.55 -1.10 -4.43
C LEU A 341 0.94 0.25 -4.80
N ALA A 342 1.75 1.23 -5.21
CA ALA A 342 1.27 2.54 -5.63
C ALA A 342 0.35 2.41 -6.85
N TRP A 343 -0.85 2.96 -6.74
CA TRP A 343 -1.90 2.95 -7.76
C TRP A 343 -2.42 1.55 -8.12
N LEU A 344 -2.10 0.52 -7.32
CA LEU A 344 -2.66 -0.81 -7.48
C LEU A 344 -4.19 -0.74 -7.31
N ASP A 345 -4.93 -1.44 -8.17
CA ASP A 345 -6.40 -1.33 -8.36
C ASP A 345 -6.92 0.05 -8.83
N MET A 346 -6.07 1.05 -9.11
CA MET A 346 -6.45 2.37 -9.66
C MET A 346 -5.82 2.69 -11.02
N HIS A 347 -5.29 1.69 -11.72
CA HIS A 347 -4.57 1.91 -12.96
C HIS A 347 -5.44 2.62 -14.02
N HIS A 348 -6.75 2.39 -14.04
CA HIS A 348 -7.68 3.07 -14.93
C HIS A 348 -7.76 4.57 -14.68
N LEU A 349 -7.70 5.02 -13.42
CA LEU A 349 -7.69 6.45 -13.08
C LEU A 349 -6.39 7.11 -13.56
N VAL A 350 -5.24 6.46 -13.32
CA VAL A 350 -3.94 6.94 -13.80
C VAL A 350 -3.94 7.04 -15.33
N LEU A 351 -4.47 6.02 -16.01
CA LEU A 351 -4.55 5.98 -17.46
C LEU A 351 -5.43 7.12 -18.02
N MET A 352 -6.61 7.33 -17.45
CA MET A 352 -7.50 8.44 -17.84
C MET A 352 -6.88 9.80 -17.52
N ASN A 353 -6.18 9.94 -16.39
CA ASN A 353 -5.48 11.17 -16.06
C ASN A 353 -4.43 11.51 -17.11
N ASP A 354 -3.57 10.55 -17.45
CA ASP A 354 -2.44 10.75 -18.36
C ASP A 354 -2.87 11.03 -19.80
N LEU A 355 -3.96 10.39 -20.26
CA LEU A 355 -4.38 10.44 -21.67
C LEU A 355 -5.52 11.43 -21.93
N LEU A 356 -6.36 11.72 -20.93
CA LEU A 356 -7.54 12.55 -21.12
C LEU A 356 -7.47 13.84 -20.31
N ILE A 357 -7.15 13.79 -19.02
CA ILE A 357 -7.27 14.94 -18.12
C ILE A 357 -6.08 15.88 -18.26
N ALA A 358 -4.85 15.38 -18.09
CA ALA A 358 -3.65 16.18 -18.17
C ALA A 358 -3.50 16.89 -19.53
N PRO A 359 -3.82 16.24 -20.69
CA PRO A 359 -3.82 16.91 -21.99
C PRO A 359 -5.03 17.81 -22.25
N GLN A 360 -6.04 17.84 -21.38
CA GLN A 360 -7.32 18.54 -21.59
C GLN A 360 -8.04 18.07 -22.86
N SER A 361 -8.19 16.74 -22.98
CA SER A 361 -8.83 16.11 -24.13
C SER A 361 -10.24 16.66 -24.41
N PRO A 362 -10.60 16.97 -25.68
CA PRO A 362 -11.95 17.41 -26.04
C PRO A 362 -13.02 16.36 -25.73
N VAL A 363 -12.63 15.09 -25.56
CA VAL A 363 -13.52 14.00 -25.14
C VAL A 363 -14.23 14.34 -23.83
N LEU A 364 -13.57 15.05 -22.91
CA LEU A 364 -14.15 15.41 -21.61
C LEU A 364 -15.32 16.41 -21.73
N GLY A 365 -15.44 17.11 -22.85
CA GLY A 365 -16.56 18.02 -23.15
C GLY A 365 -17.66 17.38 -23.98
N ASP A 366 -17.54 16.13 -24.42
CA ASP A 366 -18.54 15.48 -25.26
C ASP A 366 -19.79 15.10 -24.41
N PRO A 367 -21.00 15.52 -24.82
CA PRO A 367 -22.22 15.31 -24.03
C PRO A 367 -22.54 13.84 -23.78
N ARG A 368 -22.02 12.92 -24.61
CA ARG A 368 -22.27 11.47 -24.46
C ARG A 368 -21.54 10.86 -23.27
N VAL A 369 -20.50 11.51 -22.75
CA VAL A 369 -19.72 11.03 -21.60
C VAL A 369 -19.83 11.96 -20.38
N LEU A 370 -20.66 13.01 -20.44
CA LEU A 370 -20.74 14.03 -19.39
C LEU A 370 -20.97 13.44 -17.99
N ARG A 371 -21.86 12.44 -17.87
CA ARG A 371 -22.12 11.74 -16.60
C ARG A 371 -20.89 10.98 -16.08
N GLU A 372 -20.13 10.33 -16.97
CA GLU A 372 -18.89 9.64 -16.58
C GLU A 372 -17.82 10.68 -16.18
N VAL A 373 -17.76 11.83 -16.85
CA VAL A 373 -16.84 12.93 -16.53
C VAL A 373 -17.14 13.54 -15.16
N GLU A 374 -18.41 13.78 -14.84
CA GLU A 374 -18.84 14.23 -13.50
C GLU A 374 -18.43 13.23 -12.42
N SER A 375 -18.69 11.93 -12.66
CA SER A 375 -18.31 10.86 -11.75
C SER A 375 -16.79 10.80 -11.59
N LEU A 376 -16.03 10.94 -12.68
CA LEU A 376 -14.56 10.92 -12.69
C LEU A 376 -13.99 12.11 -11.91
N SER A 377 -14.57 13.30 -12.07
CA SER A 377 -14.21 14.49 -11.30
C SER A 377 -14.41 14.28 -9.81
N GLN A 378 -15.52 13.66 -9.40
CA GLN A 378 -15.79 13.35 -7.99
C GLN A 378 -14.80 12.31 -7.45
N ALA A 379 -14.53 11.25 -8.22
CA ALA A 379 -13.56 10.23 -7.85
C ALA A 379 -12.14 10.80 -7.66
N ILE A 380 -11.68 11.64 -8.60
CA ILE A 380 -10.36 12.28 -8.51
C ILE A 380 -10.29 13.25 -7.33
N ALA A 381 -11.34 14.02 -7.08
CA ALA A 381 -11.38 14.92 -5.93
C ALA A 381 -11.27 14.16 -4.60
N LYS A 382 -11.93 12.99 -4.48
CA LYS A 382 -11.84 12.12 -3.30
C LYS A 382 -10.47 11.46 -3.15
N VAL A 383 -9.92 10.92 -4.24
CA VAL A 383 -8.58 10.32 -4.21
C VAL A 383 -7.51 11.37 -3.85
N SER A 384 -7.60 12.56 -4.43
CA SER A 384 -6.63 13.64 -4.23
C SER A 384 -6.73 14.31 -2.85
N SER A 385 -7.88 14.22 -2.19
CA SER A 385 -8.05 14.75 -0.82
C SER A 385 -7.58 13.79 0.27
N HIS A 386 -7.31 12.53 -0.08
CA HIS A 386 -6.76 11.54 0.85
C HIS A 386 -5.29 11.84 1.16
N SER A 387 -4.84 11.58 2.40
CA SER A 387 -3.46 11.81 2.82
C SER A 387 -2.42 11.03 2.02
N TYR A 388 -2.85 9.92 1.42
CA TYR A 388 -2.03 9.02 0.61
C TYR A 388 -2.78 8.60 -0.66
N PRO A 389 -2.88 9.46 -1.68
CA PRO A 389 -3.71 9.21 -2.87
C PRO A 389 -3.33 7.93 -3.60
N GLN A 390 -2.04 7.62 -3.70
CA GLN A 390 -1.53 6.43 -4.40
C GLN A 390 -1.90 5.11 -3.73
N PHE A 391 -2.28 5.11 -2.44
CA PHE A 391 -2.71 3.91 -1.70
C PHE A 391 -4.22 3.92 -1.38
N TYR A 392 -4.97 4.84 -1.97
CA TYR A 392 -6.39 5.08 -1.65
C TYR A 392 -7.22 3.79 -1.57
N MET A 393 -7.09 2.88 -2.55
CA MET A 393 -7.87 1.63 -2.61
C MET A 393 -7.68 0.68 -1.42
N PHE A 394 -6.61 0.83 -0.66
CA PHE A 394 -6.32 0.00 0.51
C PHE A 394 -6.64 0.67 1.83
N MET A 395 -6.84 1.99 1.81
CA MET A 395 -6.95 2.82 3.01
C MET A 395 -8.38 3.24 3.31
N VAL A 396 -9.27 3.18 2.32
CA VAL A 396 -10.66 3.62 2.45
C VAL A 396 -11.65 2.46 2.61
N SER A 397 -12.86 2.77 3.05
CA SER A 397 -13.92 1.79 3.22
C SER A 397 -14.38 1.20 1.88
N ASN A 398 -15.00 0.02 1.90
CA ASN A 398 -15.57 -0.58 0.69
C ASN A 398 -16.60 0.33 -0.01
N LEU A 399 -17.33 1.16 0.74
CA LEU A 399 -18.30 2.10 0.17
C LEU A 399 -17.59 3.20 -0.64
N GLU A 400 -16.52 3.77 -0.10
CA GLU A 400 -15.72 4.80 -0.78
C GLU A 400 -14.99 4.23 -2.01
N ARG A 401 -14.59 2.96 -1.97
CA ARG A 401 -13.98 2.28 -3.13
C ARG A 401 -14.93 2.21 -4.32
N LEU A 402 -16.22 1.94 -4.08
CA LEU A 402 -17.24 1.80 -5.14
C LEU A 402 -17.34 3.06 -6.03
N GLU A 403 -17.00 4.22 -5.49
CA GLU A 403 -17.06 5.49 -6.22
C GLU A 403 -15.89 5.67 -7.19
N THR A 404 -14.85 4.84 -7.06
CA THR A 404 -13.67 4.81 -7.94
C THR A 404 -13.64 3.58 -8.84
N GLU A 405 -14.67 2.71 -8.78
CA GLU A 405 -14.71 1.47 -9.55
C GLU A 405 -14.74 1.73 -11.07
N PRO A 406 -14.05 0.91 -11.88
CA PRO A 406 -14.03 1.05 -13.34
C PRO A 406 -15.42 1.10 -13.99
N SER A 407 -16.43 0.46 -13.40
CA SER A 407 -17.80 0.46 -13.90
C SER A 407 -18.47 1.84 -13.92
N MET A 408 -17.90 2.82 -13.22
CA MET A 408 -18.38 4.20 -13.22
C MET A 408 -17.92 4.98 -14.47
N PHE A 409 -16.91 4.49 -15.19
CA PHE A 409 -16.27 5.18 -16.32
C PHE A 409 -16.03 4.27 -17.55
N PRO A 410 -16.98 3.39 -17.95
CA PRO A 410 -16.70 2.36 -18.93
C PRO A 410 -16.29 2.93 -20.30
N THR A 411 -16.90 4.05 -20.73
CA THR A 411 -16.60 4.68 -22.02
C THR A 411 -15.27 5.41 -21.97
N LEU A 412 -15.01 6.18 -20.91
CA LEU A 412 -13.75 6.92 -20.76
C LEU A 412 -12.54 5.98 -20.64
N ILE A 413 -12.68 4.87 -19.92
CA ILE A 413 -11.65 3.83 -19.82
C ILE A 413 -11.39 3.21 -21.19
N ALA A 414 -12.45 2.88 -21.95
CA ALA A 414 -12.30 2.32 -23.29
C ALA A 414 -11.58 3.27 -24.25
N VAL A 415 -11.91 4.56 -24.21
CA VAL A 415 -11.21 5.60 -24.99
C VAL A 415 -9.75 5.67 -24.59
N ALA A 416 -9.44 5.75 -23.30
CA ALA A 416 -8.06 5.84 -22.81
C ALA A 416 -7.24 4.59 -23.20
N GLN A 417 -7.79 3.39 -23.10
CA GLN A 417 -7.13 2.14 -23.52
C GLN A 417 -6.83 2.10 -25.03
N VAL A 418 -7.73 2.61 -25.87
CA VAL A 418 -7.50 2.68 -27.33
C VAL A 418 -6.37 3.68 -27.61
N LEU A 419 -6.38 4.84 -26.95
CA LEU A 419 -5.33 5.84 -27.08
C LEU A 419 -3.97 5.33 -26.60
N GLU A 420 -3.94 4.53 -25.52
CA GLU A 420 -2.70 3.94 -24.99
C GLU A 420 -2.02 2.99 -25.97
N ARG A 421 -2.80 2.16 -26.65
CA ARG A 421 -2.29 1.23 -27.67
C ARG A 421 -1.75 1.98 -28.89
N GLY A 422 -2.28 3.16 -29.19
CA GLY A 422 -1.94 3.92 -30.38
C GLY A 422 -2.52 3.32 -31.68
N ASP A 423 -3.26 2.22 -31.57
CA ASP A 423 -3.91 1.55 -32.68
C ASP A 423 -5.33 2.08 -32.86
N ASN A 424 -5.70 2.36 -34.12
CA ASN A 424 -7.07 2.78 -34.44
C ASN A 424 -8.09 1.62 -34.39
N ASN A 425 -7.64 0.40 -34.11
CA ASN A 425 -8.50 -0.78 -34.10
C ASN A 425 -9.16 -1.00 -32.73
N VAL A 426 -10.46 -0.70 -32.65
CA VAL A 426 -11.29 -0.80 -31.44
C VAL A 426 -11.76 -2.24 -31.15
N THR A 427 -11.56 -3.21 -32.05
CA THR A 427 -12.14 -4.57 -31.88
C THR A 427 -11.55 -5.36 -30.71
N ASN A 428 -10.38 -4.99 -30.19
CA ASN A 428 -9.64 -5.78 -29.19
C ASN A 428 -9.85 -5.27 -27.75
N LEU A 429 -11.03 -4.75 -27.42
CA LEU A 429 -11.41 -4.31 -26.07
C LEU A 429 -11.99 -5.47 -25.26
N GLU A 430 -11.16 -6.44 -24.88
CA GLU A 430 -11.61 -7.61 -24.10
C GLU A 430 -11.66 -7.38 -22.58
N SER A 431 -11.36 -6.16 -22.09
CA SER A 431 -11.36 -5.91 -20.65
C SER A 431 -12.77 -5.99 -20.06
N SER A 432 -12.92 -6.66 -18.91
CA SER A 432 -14.22 -6.80 -18.22
C SER A 432 -14.85 -5.44 -17.87
N SER A 433 -14.02 -4.42 -17.63
CA SER A 433 -14.43 -3.05 -17.32
C SER A 433 -15.08 -2.30 -18.49
N THR A 434 -14.81 -2.70 -19.74
CA THR A 434 -15.29 -1.98 -20.93
C THR A 434 -16.50 -2.63 -21.60
N LYS A 435 -17.03 -3.73 -21.03
CA LYS A 435 -18.18 -4.46 -21.61
C LYS A 435 -19.45 -3.61 -21.76
N ALA A 436 -19.60 -2.58 -20.94
CA ALA A 436 -20.75 -1.68 -20.99
C ALA A 436 -20.58 -0.53 -22.01
N ALA A 437 -19.38 -0.33 -22.57
CA ALA A 437 -19.10 0.79 -23.46
C ALA A 437 -19.66 0.55 -24.87
N ASN A 438 -20.26 1.57 -25.47
CA ASN A 438 -20.69 1.52 -26.87
C ASN A 438 -19.50 1.77 -27.80
N LEU A 439 -19.06 0.74 -28.52
CA LEU A 439 -17.87 0.80 -29.39
C LEU A 439 -17.94 1.90 -30.47
N SER A 440 -19.13 2.20 -31.00
CA SER A 440 -19.30 3.27 -31.98
C SER A 440 -19.03 4.65 -31.38
N ILE A 441 -19.47 4.86 -30.13
CA ILE A 441 -19.19 6.08 -29.38
C ILE A 441 -17.70 6.17 -29.10
N VAL A 442 -17.09 5.10 -28.58
CA VAL A 442 -15.64 5.05 -28.30
C VAL A 442 -14.81 5.41 -29.53
N GLN A 443 -15.08 4.81 -30.69
CA GLN A 443 -14.36 5.12 -31.94
C GLN A 443 -14.48 6.61 -32.31
N SER A 444 -15.68 7.17 -32.20
CA SER A 444 -15.91 8.59 -32.52
C SER A 444 -15.17 9.52 -31.55
N LEU A 445 -15.10 9.18 -30.26
CA LEU A 445 -14.39 9.96 -29.23
C LEU A 445 -12.88 9.85 -29.39
N VAL A 446 -12.36 8.68 -29.73
CA VAL A 446 -10.93 8.49 -30.06
C VAL A 446 -10.56 9.35 -31.26
N THR A 447 -11.41 9.34 -32.31
CA THR A 447 -11.21 10.20 -33.49
C THR A 447 -11.20 11.67 -33.09
N LEU A 448 -12.14 12.09 -32.24
CA LEU A 448 -12.19 13.46 -31.70
C LEU A 448 -10.92 13.83 -30.92
N HIS A 449 -10.37 12.94 -30.10
CA HIS A 449 -9.10 13.19 -29.41
C HIS A 449 -7.94 13.33 -30.40
N GLN A 450 -7.82 12.40 -31.36
CA GLN A 450 -6.72 12.35 -32.31
C GLN A 450 -6.71 13.52 -33.32
N THR A 451 -7.88 14.10 -33.64
CA THR A 451 -7.93 15.31 -34.49
C THR A 451 -7.37 16.53 -33.78
N THR A 452 -7.53 16.63 -32.45
CA THR A 452 -6.94 17.70 -31.64
C THR A 452 -5.49 17.41 -31.24
N PHE A 453 -5.17 16.15 -30.94
CA PHE A 453 -3.85 15.68 -30.51
C PHE A 453 -3.33 14.59 -31.46
N PRO A 454 -2.86 14.95 -32.66
CA PRO A 454 -2.36 13.97 -33.61
C PRO A 454 -1.17 13.21 -33.01
N PRO A 455 -1.09 11.88 -33.20
CA PRO A 455 -0.02 11.08 -32.63
C PRO A 455 1.33 11.57 -33.16
N ASN A 456 2.22 11.97 -32.26
CA ASN A 456 3.60 12.28 -32.59
C ASN A 456 4.25 11.02 -33.22
N ARG A 457 4.39 11.02 -34.55
CA ARG A 457 4.90 9.90 -35.37
C ARG A 457 6.29 9.40 -34.98
N SER A 458 6.99 10.04 -34.04
CA SER A 458 8.35 9.71 -33.60
C SER A 458 8.44 8.75 -32.41
N ARG A 459 7.33 8.29 -31.82
CA ARG A 459 7.34 7.48 -30.58
C ARG A 459 7.45 5.96 -30.77
N THR A 460 7.62 5.48 -32.00
CA THR A 460 7.38 4.07 -32.37
C THR A 460 8.49 3.05 -32.05
N SER A 461 9.56 3.34 -31.31
CA SER A 461 10.63 2.33 -31.10
C SER A 461 11.26 2.18 -29.71
N GLY A 462 10.81 2.86 -28.65
CA GLY A 462 11.53 2.82 -27.35
C GLY A 462 10.72 2.65 -26.06
N VAL A 463 9.42 2.37 -26.11
CA VAL A 463 8.51 2.75 -25.00
C VAL A 463 8.32 1.71 -23.87
N SER A 464 8.85 0.48 -23.93
CA SER A 464 8.57 -0.47 -22.82
C SER A 464 9.36 -0.20 -21.53
N LEU A 465 10.60 0.32 -21.60
CA LEU A 465 11.44 0.54 -20.41
C LEU A 465 11.19 1.88 -19.69
N ILE A 466 10.75 2.93 -20.40
CA ILE A 466 10.56 4.27 -19.81
C ILE A 466 9.28 4.34 -18.95
N LYS A 467 8.35 3.38 -19.10
CA LYS A 467 7.06 3.38 -18.40
C LYS A 467 7.16 3.09 -16.90
N GLN A 468 8.20 2.38 -16.44
CA GLN A 468 8.47 2.19 -15.01
C GLN A 468 9.12 3.44 -14.37
N GLU A 469 10.01 4.13 -15.08
CA GLU A 469 10.69 5.33 -14.56
C GLU A 469 9.71 6.51 -14.39
N LYS A 470 8.73 6.65 -15.30
CA LYS A 470 7.80 7.79 -15.28
C LYS A 470 6.70 7.70 -14.21
N ARG A 471 6.46 6.51 -13.64
CA ARG A 471 5.52 6.33 -12.51
C ARG A 471 6.04 6.92 -11.18
N ARG A 472 7.30 7.36 -11.13
CA ARG A 472 7.92 7.97 -9.94
C ARG A 472 7.60 9.47 -9.73
N ILE A 473 6.87 10.12 -10.64
CA ILE A 473 6.75 11.61 -10.67
C ILE A 473 5.33 12.12 -10.31
N ILE A 474 4.37 11.24 -9.99
CA ILE A 474 3.07 11.68 -9.45
C ILE A 474 3.09 11.66 -7.93
#